data_AF-A0A7W8DLF6-F1
#
_entry.id   AF-A0A7W8DLF6-F1
#
_cell.length_a   1.000
_cell.length_b   1.000
_cell.length_c   1.000
_cell.angle_alpha   90.00
_cell.angle_beta   90.00
_cell.angle_gamma   90.00
#
_symmetry.space_group_name_H-M   'P 1'
#
loop_
_entity.id
_entity.type
_entity.pdbx_description
1 polymer ?
#
loop_
_entity_poly.entity_id
_entity_poly.type
_entity_poly.pdbx_seq_one_letter_code
_entity_poly.pdbx_strand_id
1 'polypeptide(L)'
;MKTTTTVLLSLCLALQASAEIRTWKDASGTHEIQAELVSVAGGKVTLKRQNGTLVTLGLTALSKEDQALLSGGSSGAAPGDWPQWRGPARDDVSKETGLLKKWPADGPKRVWVNEDAGLGYSSFAVVGGKLYTMGLYDAEEKLICIDTSTGKKLWETPVGPILKNGWGDGPRATPTVANGKVYATNGTGEIICADAATGKKVWEKSLTKDLGGKIQGWGYTESPLVDGDLVIVTPGGSKGAVAALDAKTGNVEWQTSDVPENAQYSSVIPITQGGEREYVQLLMNSIMGVSKAGKVLWKTEFPGKTAVIPTPIYSEGQVYVAAGYGVGCKSVKIEGGSVSELYSNTNMVNHHGGVVLIDGLLYGYSDKGGWTCQDFKTGEIIWQEKGIGKGAVTYADGKLYCLSEDTGTVALVEATKKGWQEISSFKLSATSSQRNPKGKIWTHPVISNGKLYLRDQEFISCYDVKG
;
A
#
# COMPACT_ATOMS: atom_id res chain seq x y z
N MET A 1 50.06 20.87 27.18
CA MET A 1 50.06 20.04 25.95
C MET A 1 50.22 18.57 26.32
N LYS A 2 49.11 17.85 26.49
CA LYS A 2 49.04 16.38 26.36
C LYS A 2 47.61 16.06 25.90
N THR A 3 47.50 15.65 24.64
CA THR A 3 46.25 15.28 23.97
C THR A 3 46.00 13.80 24.27
N THR A 4 44.90 13.48 24.93
CA THR A 4 44.46 12.09 25.15
C THR A 4 43.30 11.83 24.19
N THR A 5 43.55 11.02 23.17
CA THR A 5 42.55 10.60 22.18
C THR A 5 41.75 9.43 22.74
N THR A 6 40.46 9.65 23.01
CA THR A 6 39.49 8.61 23.34
C THR A 6 39.05 7.90 22.06
N VAL A 7 39.31 6.59 21.96
CA VAL A 7 38.81 5.74 20.87
C VAL A 7 37.40 5.29 21.24
N LEU A 8 36.39 5.73 20.48
CA LEU A 8 35.03 5.20 20.55
C LEU A 8 34.98 3.82 19.89
N LEU A 9 34.56 2.81 20.65
CA LEU A 9 34.25 1.47 20.17
C LEU A 9 32.81 1.47 19.61
N SER A 10 32.65 1.53 18.29
CA SER A 10 31.34 1.31 17.65
C SER A 10 31.09 -0.20 17.54
N LEU A 11 30.19 -0.70 18.40
CA LEU A 11 29.67 -2.06 18.35
C LEU A 11 28.60 -2.14 17.25
N CYS A 12 28.98 -2.55 16.04
CA CYS A 12 28.00 -2.94 15.01
C CYS A 12 27.46 -4.33 15.36
N LEU A 13 26.19 -4.39 15.80
CA LEU A 13 25.41 -5.63 15.79
C LEU A 13 25.20 -6.04 14.33
N ALA A 14 25.88 -7.10 13.90
CA ALA A 14 25.57 -7.81 12.68
C ALA A 14 24.33 -8.69 12.92
N LEU A 15 23.30 -8.53 12.08
CA LEU A 15 22.24 -9.53 11.93
C LEU A 15 22.88 -10.89 11.61
N GLN A 16 22.79 -11.85 12.51
CA GLN A 16 23.05 -13.24 12.19
C GLN A 16 21.80 -13.83 11.52
N ALA A 17 21.74 -13.72 10.19
CA ALA A 17 21.01 -14.70 9.40
C ALA A 17 21.79 -16.01 9.48
N SER A 18 21.16 -17.13 9.83
CA SER A 18 21.82 -18.44 9.80
C SER A 18 22.27 -18.73 8.38
N ALA A 19 23.58 -18.74 8.16
CA ALA A 19 24.15 -18.76 6.84
C ALA A 19 24.39 -20.21 6.37
N GLU A 20 23.49 -20.70 5.53
CA GLU A 20 23.68 -21.97 4.83
C GLU A 20 24.75 -21.83 3.74
N ILE A 21 25.62 -22.84 3.62
CA ILE A 21 26.58 -22.94 2.51
C ILE A 21 25.80 -23.16 1.22
N ARG A 22 26.08 -22.35 0.19
CA ARG A 22 25.51 -22.52 -1.15
C ARG A 22 26.54 -22.34 -2.26
N THR A 23 26.15 -22.70 -3.47
CA THR A 23 26.88 -22.41 -4.70
C THR A 23 26.72 -20.94 -5.10
N TRP A 24 27.84 -20.23 -5.27
CA TRP A 24 27.93 -18.90 -5.86
C TRP A 24 28.62 -19.00 -7.21
N LYS A 25 28.12 -18.30 -8.22
CA LYS A 25 28.67 -18.31 -9.57
C LYS A 25 29.28 -16.95 -9.91
N ASP A 26 30.31 -16.94 -10.73
CA ASP A 26 30.84 -15.71 -11.32
C ASP A 26 29.91 -15.14 -12.40
N ALA A 27 30.18 -13.91 -12.84
CA ALA A 27 29.35 -13.21 -13.84
C ALA A 27 29.25 -13.95 -15.18
N SER A 28 30.23 -14.80 -15.50
CA SER A 28 30.24 -15.63 -16.71
C SER A 28 29.51 -16.96 -16.54
N GLY A 29 29.21 -17.37 -15.31
CA GLY A 29 28.65 -18.68 -14.98
C GLY A 29 29.64 -19.84 -15.16
N THR A 30 30.91 -19.57 -15.43
CA THR A 30 31.94 -20.60 -15.68
C THR A 30 32.67 -21.05 -14.43
N HIS A 31 32.68 -20.22 -13.38
CA HIS A 31 33.32 -20.53 -12.11
C HIS A 31 32.30 -20.54 -10.98
N GLU A 32 32.41 -21.52 -10.11
CA GLU A 32 31.52 -21.69 -8.96
C GLU A 32 32.32 -21.88 -7.67
N ILE A 33 31.77 -21.39 -6.55
CA ILE A 33 32.33 -21.61 -5.21
C ILE A 33 31.23 -22.02 -4.24
N GLN A 34 31.51 -23.01 -3.39
CA GLN A 34 30.67 -23.37 -2.25
C GLN A 34 31.10 -22.54 -1.03
N ALA A 35 30.24 -21.63 -0.59
CA ALA A 35 30.56 -20.74 0.51
C ALA A 35 29.32 -20.23 1.26
N GLU A 36 29.55 -19.87 2.50
CA GLU A 36 28.64 -19.14 3.38
C GLU A 36 28.73 -17.63 3.09
N LEU A 37 27.59 -16.91 3.05
CA LEU A 37 27.60 -15.45 2.97
C LEU A 37 27.99 -14.84 4.31
N VAL A 38 29.06 -14.04 4.33
CA VAL A 38 29.53 -13.35 5.55
C VAL A 38 29.00 -11.91 5.60
N SER A 39 29.11 -11.16 4.50
CA SER A 39 28.64 -9.77 4.43
C SER A 39 28.49 -9.24 3.01
N VAL A 40 27.64 -8.22 2.86
CA VAL A 40 27.53 -7.39 1.65
C VAL A 40 27.68 -5.92 2.08
N ALA A 41 28.72 -5.24 1.62
CA ALA A 41 28.97 -3.83 1.98
C ALA A 41 29.81 -3.13 0.92
N GLY A 42 29.49 -1.86 0.61
CA GLY A 42 30.29 -1.03 -0.30
C GLY A 42 30.48 -1.62 -1.70
N GLY A 43 29.46 -2.31 -2.24
CA GLY A 43 29.53 -2.98 -3.55
C GLY A 43 30.40 -4.25 -3.56
N LYS A 44 30.78 -4.77 -2.38
CA LYS A 44 31.56 -5.99 -2.22
C LYS A 44 30.79 -7.06 -1.44
N VAL A 45 31.12 -8.31 -1.72
CA VAL A 45 30.53 -9.51 -1.13
C VAL A 45 31.66 -10.31 -0.49
N THR A 46 31.53 -10.63 0.79
CA THR A 46 32.48 -11.49 1.51
C THR A 46 31.84 -12.86 1.75
N LEU A 47 32.52 -13.90 1.29
CA LEU A 47 32.09 -15.29 1.33
C LEU A 47 33.11 -16.12 2.11
N LYS A 48 32.64 -17.06 2.95
CA LYS A 48 33.49 -17.98 3.71
C LYS A 48 33.36 -19.40 3.16
N ARG A 49 34.46 -19.94 2.63
CA ARG A 49 34.53 -21.33 2.17
C ARG A 49 34.48 -22.30 3.36
N GLN A 50 34.14 -23.55 3.09
CA GLN A 50 34.13 -24.63 4.09
C GLN A 50 35.45 -24.79 4.85
N ASN A 51 36.59 -24.53 4.20
CA ASN A 51 37.91 -24.59 4.83
C ASN A 51 38.24 -23.34 5.70
N GLY A 52 37.27 -22.46 5.94
CA GLY A 52 37.43 -21.24 6.72
C GLY A 52 38.01 -20.04 5.96
N THR A 53 38.41 -20.20 4.71
CA THR A 53 39.01 -19.11 3.92
C THR A 53 37.94 -18.07 3.54
N LEU A 54 38.24 -16.79 3.75
CA LEU A 54 37.42 -15.68 3.31
C LEU A 54 37.80 -15.24 1.90
N VAL A 55 36.79 -14.97 1.07
CA VAL A 55 36.93 -14.44 -0.29
C VAL A 55 36.07 -13.19 -0.39
N THR A 56 36.67 -12.06 -0.77
CA THR A 56 35.94 -10.81 -1.02
C THR A 56 35.96 -10.48 -2.51
N LEU A 57 34.78 -10.33 -3.10
CA LEU A 57 34.58 -10.06 -4.53
C LEU A 57 33.76 -8.77 -4.71
N GLY A 58 33.83 -8.16 -5.89
CA GLY A 58 32.85 -7.13 -6.27
C GLY A 58 31.49 -7.77 -6.52
N LEU A 59 30.39 -7.10 -6.15
CA LEU A 59 29.02 -7.59 -6.37
C LEU A 59 28.77 -7.91 -7.85
N THR A 60 29.28 -7.07 -8.76
CA THR A 60 29.18 -7.26 -10.22
C THR A 60 30.01 -8.43 -10.75
N ALA A 61 30.91 -9.00 -9.95
CA ALA A 61 31.70 -10.18 -10.33
C ALA A 61 30.92 -11.49 -10.16
N LEU A 62 29.76 -11.46 -9.49
CA LEU A 62 28.87 -12.61 -9.32
C LEU A 62 27.87 -12.71 -10.47
N SER A 63 27.23 -13.86 -10.62
CA SER A 63 26.13 -14.05 -11.57
C SER A 63 24.97 -13.09 -11.29
N LYS A 64 24.13 -12.79 -12.29
CA LYS A 64 22.95 -11.93 -12.10
C LYS A 64 21.97 -12.49 -11.07
N GLU A 65 21.87 -13.82 -10.98
CA GLU A 65 21.04 -14.52 -10.00
C GLU A 65 21.57 -14.30 -8.57
N ASP A 66 22.89 -14.43 -8.38
CA ASP A 66 23.53 -14.19 -7.08
C ASP A 66 23.52 -12.71 -6.70
N GLN A 67 23.66 -11.81 -7.67
CA GLN A 67 23.46 -10.37 -7.46
C GLN A 67 22.05 -10.08 -6.94
N ALA A 68 21.03 -10.68 -7.56
CA ALA A 68 19.63 -10.52 -7.16
C ALA A 68 19.34 -11.08 -5.76
N LEU A 69 19.97 -12.21 -5.39
CA LEU A 69 19.87 -12.77 -4.04
C LEU A 69 20.50 -11.85 -2.99
N LEU A 70 21.69 -11.30 -3.28
CA LEU A 70 22.45 -10.46 -2.35
C LEU A 70 21.90 -9.05 -2.20
N SER A 71 21.08 -8.61 -3.16
CA SER A 71 20.20 -7.46 -3.00
C SER A 71 18.99 -7.74 -2.08
N GLY A 72 18.98 -8.85 -1.34
CA GLY A 72 17.99 -9.23 -0.32
C GLY A 72 17.93 -8.30 0.91
N GLY A 73 17.99 -6.99 0.71
CA GLY A 73 17.68 -5.96 1.69
C GLY A 73 16.80 -4.92 1.01
N SER A 74 15.49 -5.01 1.26
CA SER A 74 14.44 -4.25 0.59
C SER A 74 14.36 -4.55 -0.91
N SER A 75 13.38 -5.34 -1.32
CA SER A 75 12.79 -5.15 -2.66
C SER A 75 12.16 -3.76 -2.68
N GLY A 76 13.00 -2.73 -2.76
CA GLY A 76 12.56 -1.42 -3.17
C GLY A 76 11.92 -1.64 -4.53
N ALA A 77 10.62 -1.34 -4.60
CA ALA A 77 9.89 -1.26 -5.85
C ALA A 77 10.84 -0.63 -6.91
N ALA A 78 11.00 -1.28 -8.07
CA ALA A 78 11.83 -0.67 -9.12
C ALA A 78 11.27 0.74 -9.41
N PRO A 79 12.09 1.70 -9.87
CA PRO A 79 11.56 3.02 -10.21
C PRO A 79 10.32 2.90 -11.11
N GLY A 80 9.19 3.43 -10.64
CA GLY A 80 7.90 3.35 -11.32
C GLY A 80 6.98 2.19 -10.89
N ASP A 81 7.46 1.20 -10.13
CA ASP A 81 6.61 0.14 -9.57
C ASP A 81 5.70 0.68 -8.45
N TRP A 82 4.52 0.08 -8.34
CA TRP A 82 3.46 0.38 -7.39
C TRP A 82 3.01 -0.92 -6.71
N PRO A 83 3.78 -1.50 -5.79
CA PRO A 83 3.61 -2.91 -5.40
C PRO A 83 2.42 -3.21 -4.50
N GLN A 84 1.72 -2.20 -3.99
CA GLN A 84 0.70 -2.35 -2.95
C GLN A 84 -0.29 -1.19 -2.93
N TRP A 85 -1.30 -1.31 -2.04
CA TRP A 85 -2.23 -0.23 -1.73
C TRP A 85 -1.53 1.10 -1.53
N ARG A 86 -1.95 2.11 -2.32
CA ARG A 86 -1.40 3.47 -2.28
C ARG A 86 0.11 3.58 -2.52
N GLY A 87 0.68 2.61 -3.24
CA GLY A 87 2.05 2.66 -3.74
C GLY A 87 3.10 2.20 -2.74
N PRO A 88 4.39 2.33 -3.08
CA PRO A 88 5.49 1.77 -2.27
C PRO A 88 5.49 2.23 -0.81
N ALA A 89 5.06 3.47 -0.55
CA ALA A 89 4.99 4.09 0.78
C ALA A 89 3.57 4.13 1.38
N ARG A 90 2.56 3.60 0.67
CA ARG A 90 1.14 3.59 1.08
C ARG A 90 0.53 5.00 1.29
N ASP A 91 0.99 5.97 0.51
CA ASP A 91 0.67 7.40 0.60
C ASP A 91 -0.03 7.98 -0.64
N ASP A 92 -0.27 7.18 -1.68
CA ASP A 92 -0.83 7.58 -2.99
C ASP A 92 0.06 8.59 -3.75
N VAL A 93 1.38 8.50 -3.55
CA VAL A 93 2.37 9.38 -4.20
C VAL A 93 3.22 8.58 -5.19
N SER A 94 3.04 8.83 -6.49
CA SER A 94 3.98 8.38 -7.51
C SER A 94 5.17 9.35 -7.59
N LYS A 95 6.38 8.80 -7.55
CA LYS A 95 7.64 9.56 -7.69
C LYS A 95 8.05 9.79 -9.14
N GLU A 96 7.23 9.37 -10.10
CA GLU A 96 7.50 9.58 -11.52
C GLU A 96 7.49 11.07 -11.89
N THR A 97 8.31 11.41 -12.88
CA THR A 97 8.45 12.76 -13.44
C THR A 97 8.41 12.68 -14.95
N GLY A 98 8.21 13.83 -15.61
CA GLY A 98 8.08 13.86 -17.07
C GLY A 98 6.74 13.30 -17.53
N LEU A 99 5.69 13.56 -16.74
CA LEU A 99 4.31 13.23 -17.10
C LEU A 99 3.67 14.39 -17.87
N LEU A 100 2.58 14.10 -18.58
CA LEU A 100 1.82 15.11 -19.32
C LEU A 100 1.39 16.24 -18.38
N LYS A 101 1.77 17.47 -18.72
CA LYS A 101 1.41 18.66 -17.94
C LYS A 101 -0.03 19.10 -18.16
N LYS A 102 -0.64 18.70 -19.29
CA LYS A 102 -2.01 18.98 -19.69
C LYS A 102 -2.47 17.87 -20.64
N TRP A 103 -3.72 17.44 -20.51
CA TRP A 103 -4.31 16.46 -21.42
C TRP A 103 -5.05 17.12 -22.59
N PRO A 104 -5.21 16.42 -23.73
CA PRO A 104 -6.23 16.73 -24.74
C PRO A 104 -7.64 16.75 -24.13
N ALA A 105 -8.61 17.33 -24.85
CA ALA A 105 -10.00 17.43 -24.40
C ALA A 105 -10.65 16.05 -24.14
N ASP A 106 -10.31 15.04 -24.94
CA ASP A 106 -10.78 13.66 -24.76
C ASP A 106 -9.93 12.86 -23.76
N GLY A 107 -8.98 13.51 -23.09
CA GLY A 107 -8.05 12.90 -22.15
C GLY A 107 -6.75 12.39 -22.79
N PRO A 108 -5.87 11.79 -21.96
CA PRO A 108 -4.65 11.13 -22.43
C PRO A 108 -4.96 9.98 -23.39
N LYS A 109 -3.95 9.54 -24.17
CA LYS A 109 -4.14 8.43 -25.12
C LYS A 109 -4.47 7.14 -24.37
N ARG A 110 -5.65 6.59 -24.57
CA ARG A 110 -6.01 5.26 -24.05
C ARG A 110 -5.19 4.18 -24.75
N VAL A 111 -4.50 3.35 -23.97
CA VAL A 111 -3.67 2.24 -24.47
C VAL A 111 -4.52 1.00 -24.66
N TRP A 112 -5.31 0.65 -23.64
CA TRP A 112 -6.22 -0.50 -23.66
C TRP A 112 -7.36 -0.31 -22.64
N VAL A 113 -8.40 -1.11 -22.79
CA VAL A 113 -9.43 -1.36 -21.79
C VAL A 113 -9.55 -2.87 -21.61
N ASN A 114 -9.50 -3.32 -20.37
CA ASN A 114 -9.91 -4.68 -19.99
C ASN A 114 -11.36 -4.61 -19.53
N GLU A 115 -12.22 -5.45 -20.09
CA GLU A 115 -13.67 -5.48 -19.85
C GLU A 115 -14.12 -6.71 -19.02
N ASP A 116 -13.16 -7.54 -18.59
CA ASP A 116 -13.36 -8.81 -17.90
C ASP A 116 -12.50 -8.89 -16.63
N ALA A 117 -12.35 -7.78 -15.91
CA ALA A 117 -11.60 -7.73 -14.65
C ALA A 117 -12.44 -8.18 -13.42
N GLY A 118 -13.69 -8.59 -13.65
CA GLY A 118 -14.65 -8.93 -12.60
C GLY A 118 -15.16 -7.70 -11.83
N LEU A 119 -16.34 -7.84 -11.22
CA LEU A 119 -16.93 -6.75 -10.42
C LEU A 119 -16.09 -6.48 -9.16
N GLY A 120 -16.11 -5.25 -8.65
CA GLY A 120 -15.38 -4.90 -7.43
C GLY A 120 -14.68 -3.55 -7.47
N TYR A 121 -13.93 -3.30 -6.41
CA TYR A 121 -13.34 -2.00 -6.07
C TYR A 121 -11.85 -2.10 -5.73
N SER A 122 -11.26 -3.29 -5.84
CA SER A 122 -9.82 -3.49 -5.62
C SER A 122 -9.02 -2.55 -6.52
N SER A 123 -8.08 -1.81 -5.91
CA SER A 123 -7.12 -1.01 -6.66
C SER A 123 -6.03 -1.92 -7.23
N PHE A 124 -4.91 -1.35 -7.62
CA PHE A 124 -3.89 -2.04 -8.40
C PHE A 124 -2.57 -2.11 -7.64
N ALA A 125 -1.92 -3.26 -7.72
CA ALA A 125 -0.48 -3.35 -7.58
C ALA A 125 0.13 -3.52 -8.98
N VAL A 126 1.15 -2.72 -9.33
CA VAL A 126 1.84 -2.77 -10.63
C VAL A 126 3.32 -3.03 -10.40
N VAL A 127 3.82 -4.18 -10.82
CA VAL A 127 5.23 -4.59 -10.64
C VAL A 127 5.74 -5.29 -11.88
N GLY A 128 6.85 -4.82 -12.44
CA GLY A 128 7.57 -5.54 -13.50
C GLY A 128 6.72 -5.86 -14.73
N GLY A 129 5.90 -4.90 -15.19
CA GLY A 129 5.04 -5.07 -16.36
C GLY A 129 3.75 -5.86 -16.12
N LYS A 130 3.43 -6.18 -14.86
CA LYS A 130 2.20 -6.87 -14.47
C LYS A 130 1.38 -6.01 -13.53
N LEU A 131 0.07 -6.03 -13.72
CA LEU A 131 -0.92 -5.43 -12.84
C LEU A 131 -1.66 -6.55 -12.11
N TYR A 132 -1.75 -6.45 -10.79
CA TYR A 132 -2.46 -7.37 -9.91
C TYR A 132 -3.61 -6.63 -9.24
N THR A 133 -4.78 -7.23 -9.24
CA THR A 133 -5.99 -6.70 -8.59
C THR A 133 -6.92 -7.86 -8.25
N MET A 134 -8.10 -7.58 -7.71
CA MET A 134 -9.11 -8.60 -7.44
C MET A 134 -10.41 -8.33 -8.19
N GLY A 135 -11.13 -9.37 -8.56
CA GLY A 135 -12.42 -9.28 -9.23
C GLY A 135 -13.38 -10.37 -8.78
N LEU A 136 -14.67 -10.06 -8.77
CA LEU A 136 -15.75 -11.02 -8.57
C LEU A 136 -16.16 -11.61 -9.91
N TYR A 137 -16.15 -12.94 -9.99
CA TYR A 137 -16.65 -13.74 -11.10
C TYR A 137 -17.69 -14.70 -10.56
N ASP A 138 -18.94 -14.55 -10.99
CA ASP A 138 -20.08 -15.29 -10.45
C ASP A 138 -20.21 -15.15 -8.93
N ALA A 139 -19.89 -16.21 -8.17
CA ALA A 139 -19.97 -16.26 -6.71
C ALA A 139 -18.59 -16.31 -6.03
N GLU A 140 -17.51 -16.07 -6.76
CA GLU A 140 -16.14 -16.21 -6.28
C GLU A 140 -15.29 -14.95 -6.55
N GLU A 141 -14.63 -14.46 -5.50
CA GLU A 141 -13.64 -13.39 -5.60
C GLU A 141 -12.27 -13.99 -5.91
N LYS A 142 -11.64 -13.47 -6.96
CA LYS A 142 -10.38 -13.98 -7.51
C LYS A 142 -9.32 -12.89 -7.49
N LEU A 143 -8.07 -13.29 -7.23
CA LEU A 143 -6.88 -12.52 -7.53
C LEU A 143 -6.61 -12.66 -9.03
N ILE A 144 -6.39 -11.56 -9.73
CA ILE A 144 -6.13 -11.55 -11.18
C ILE A 144 -4.81 -10.86 -11.48
N CYS A 145 -4.10 -11.35 -12.49
CA CYS A 145 -2.91 -10.73 -13.02
C CYS A 145 -3.13 -10.37 -14.49
N ILE A 146 -2.74 -9.16 -14.87
CA ILE A 146 -2.93 -8.56 -16.19
C ILE A 146 -1.58 -8.07 -16.72
N ASP A 147 -1.31 -8.32 -17.99
CA ASP A 147 -0.18 -7.74 -18.71
C ASP A 147 -0.41 -6.24 -18.92
N THR A 148 0.49 -5.38 -18.42
CA THR A 148 0.29 -3.92 -18.50
C THR A 148 0.45 -3.35 -19.91
N SER A 149 1.10 -4.09 -20.83
CA SER A 149 1.29 -3.65 -22.21
C SER A 149 0.08 -3.93 -23.08
N THR A 150 -0.62 -5.05 -22.83
CA THR A 150 -1.76 -5.47 -23.66
C THR A 150 -3.12 -5.38 -22.97
N GLY A 151 -3.15 -5.24 -21.63
CA GLY A 151 -4.38 -5.28 -20.84
C GLY A 151 -5.00 -6.68 -20.74
N LYS A 152 -4.29 -7.74 -21.12
CA LYS A 152 -4.83 -9.11 -21.14
C LYS A 152 -4.57 -9.82 -19.82
N LYS A 153 -5.56 -10.56 -19.34
CA LYS A 153 -5.42 -11.45 -18.18
C LYS A 153 -4.40 -12.54 -18.47
N LEU A 154 -3.40 -12.67 -17.60
CA LEU A 154 -2.34 -13.68 -17.65
C LEU A 154 -2.74 -14.93 -16.86
N TRP A 155 -3.29 -14.73 -15.66
CA TRP A 155 -3.77 -15.79 -14.79
C TRP A 155 -4.78 -15.23 -13.78
N GLU A 156 -5.52 -16.13 -13.14
CA GLU A 156 -6.43 -15.84 -12.03
C GLU A 156 -6.37 -16.95 -10.97
N THR A 157 -6.64 -16.59 -9.71
CA THR A 157 -6.58 -17.49 -8.57
C THR A 157 -7.78 -17.28 -7.66
N PRO A 158 -8.58 -18.32 -7.37
CA PRO A 158 -9.63 -18.26 -6.36
C PRO A 158 -9.13 -17.85 -4.98
N VAL A 159 -9.75 -16.84 -4.37
CA VAL A 159 -9.43 -16.38 -3.01
C VAL A 159 -10.52 -16.83 -2.04
N GLY A 160 -11.78 -16.56 -2.35
CA GLY A 160 -12.90 -16.97 -1.50
C GLY A 160 -14.26 -16.54 -2.06
N PRO A 161 -15.36 -16.87 -1.36
CA PRO A 161 -16.70 -16.57 -1.83
C PRO A 161 -16.99 -15.07 -1.86
N ILE A 162 -17.99 -14.70 -2.65
CA ILE A 162 -18.57 -13.35 -2.68
C ILE A 162 -19.06 -12.91 -1.30
N LEU A 163 -18.75 -11.67 -0.92
CA LEU A 163 -19.52 -10.96 0.10
C LEU A 163 -20.57 -10.05 -0.54
N LYS A 164 -21.84 -10.27 -0.19
CA LYS A 164 -22.95 -9.39 -0.58
C LYS A 164 -23.21 -8.33 0.48
N ASN A 165 -23.24 -7.07 0.08
CA ASN A 165 -23.53 -5.96 1.01
C ASN A 165 -24.50 -4.90 0.47
N GLY A 166 -24.93 -5.01 -0.80
CA GLY A 166 -25.93 -4.12 -1.38
C GLY A 166 -25.40 -2.74 -1.81
N TRP A 167 -24.08 -2.53 -1.80
CA TRP A 167 -23.40 -1.31 -2.29
C TRP A 167 -22.48 -1.61 -3.48
N GLY A 168 -22.72 -2.73 -4.16
CA GLY A 168 -21.84 -3.31 -5.17
C GLY A 168 -21.02 -4.42 -4.55
N ASP A 169 -21.18 -5.64 -5.06
CA ASP A 169 -20.53 -6.81 -4.47
C ASP A 169 -19.12 -7.01 -5.07
N GLY A 170 -18.32 -7.85 -4.42
CA GLY A 170 -16.95 -8.15 -4.84
C GLY A 170 -15.85 -7.48 -4.02
N PRO A 171 -14.59 -7.76 -4.35
CA PRO A 171 -13.44 -7.45 -3.51
C PRO A 171 -13.08 -5.97 -3.51
N ARG A 172 -12.51 -5.52 -2.38
CA ARG A 172 -12.14 -4.11 -2.14
C ARG A 172 -10.66 -3.95 -1.78
N ALA A 173 -10.09 -4.93 -1.10
CA ALA A 173 -8.68 -4.93 -0.75
C ALA A 173 -7.81 -4.93 -2.01
N THR A 174 -6.67 -4.26 -1.95
CA THR A 174 -5.66 -4.25 -3.01
C THR A 174 -4.61 -5.30 -2.70
N PRO A 175 -4.23 -6.16 -3.66
CA PRO A 175 -3.15 -7.11 -3.45
C PRO A 175 -1.82 -6.42 -3.17
N THR A 176 -0.94 -7.09 -2.43
CA THR A 176 0.44 -6.65 -2.22
C THR A 176 1.41 -7.62 -2.87
N VAL A 177 2.33 -7.11 -3.68
CA VAL A 177 3.36 -7.87 -4.36
C VAL A 177 4.69 -7.66 -3.65
N ALA A 178 5.30 -8.73 -3.16
CA ALA A 178 6.58 -8.69 -2.49
C ALA A 178 7.34 -10.01 -2.68
N ASN A 179 8.66 -9.94 -2.90
CA ASN A 179 9.53 -11.12 -2.94
C ASN A 179 9.04 -12.26 -3.87
N GLY A 180 8.52 -11.90 -5.05
CA GLY A 180 7.99 -12.87 -6.02
C GLY A 180 6.68 -13.56 -5.58
N LYS A 181 5.97 -12.97 -4.63
CA LYS A 181 4.67 -13.44 -4.11
C LYS A 181 3.64 -12.32 -4.15
N VAL A 182 2.37 -12.71 -4.14
CA VAL A 182 1.22 -11.80 -4.10
C VAL A 182 0.29 -12.22 -2.97
N TYR A 183 -0.07 -11.26 -2.14
CA TYR A 183 -0.92 -11.44 -0.97
C TYR A 183 -2.24 -10.72 -1.21
N ALA A 184 -3.36 -11.42 -1.04
CA ALA A 184 -4.68 -10.87 -1.37
C ALA A 184 -5.74 -11.33 -0.37
N THR A 185 -6.65 -10.43 -0.01
CA THR A 185 -7.71 -10.67 0.98
C THR A 185 -9.08 -10.43 0.34
N ASN A 186 -9.98 -11.39 0.43
CA ASN A 186 -11.35 -11.23 -0.08
C ASN A 186 -12.28 -10.55 0.94
N GLY A 187 -13.49 -10.20 0.51
CA GLY A 187 -14.48 -9.53 1.37
C GLY A 187 -14.91 -10.33 2.60
N THR A 188 -14.82 -11.67 2.57
CA THR A 188 -15.17 -12.55 3.70
C THR A 188 -14.00 -12.80 4.67
N GLY A 189 -12.81 -12.29 4.36
CA GLY A 189 -11.62 -12.41 5.21
C GLY A 189 -10.79 -13.66 4.96
N GLU A 190 -10.91 -14.30 3.80
CA GLU A 190 -9.91 -15.27 3.33
C GLU A 190 -8.72 -14.48 2.76
N ILE A 191 -7.53 -14.73 3.29
CA ILE A 191 -6.26 -14.20 2.79
C ILE A 191 -5.43 -15.34 2.20
N ILE A 192 -4.86 -15.09 1.03
CA ILE A 192 -3.97 -16.03 0.35
C ILE A 192 -2.60 -15.41 0.12
N CYS A 193 -1.59 -16.28 -0.02
CA CYS A 193 -0.35 -16.00 -0.73
C CYS A 193 -0.30 -16.84 -1.99
N ALA A 194 0.08 -16.22 -3.11
CA ALA A 194 0.27 -16.88 -4.39
C ALA A 194 1.62 -16.54 -5.00
N ASP A 195 2.15 -17.42 -5.85
CA ASP A 195 3.29 -17.12 -6.68
C ASP A 195 2.97 -16.00 -7.68
N ALA A 196 3.78 -14.94 -7.73
CA ALA A 196 3.50 -13.79 -8.59
C ALA A 196 3.66 -14.10 -10.09
N ALA A 197 4.47 -15.09 -10.45
CA ALA A 197 4.65 -15.44 -11.84
C ALA A 197 3.50 -16.31 -12.35
N THR A 198 3.03 -17.27 -11.54
CA THR A 198 2.10 -18.30 -12.02
C THR A 198 0.69 -18.21 -11.42
N GLY A 199 0.47 -17.39 -10.39
CA GLY A 199 -0.80 -17.36 -9.63
C GLY A 199 -1.03 -18.58 -8.75
N LYS A 200 -0.06 -19.50 -8.64
CA LYS A 200 -0.25 -20.73 -7.86
C LYS A 200 -0.31 -20.38 -6.37
N LYS A 201 -1.42 -20.74 -5.72
CA LYS A 201 -1.59 -20.57 -4.26
C LYS A 201 -0.48 -21.32 -3.50
N VAL A 202 0.15 -20.62 -2.57
CA VAL A 202 1.22 -21.12 -1.69
C VAL A 202 0.63 -21.49 -0.32
N TRP A 203 -0.14 -20.57 0.26
CA TRP A 203 -0.87 -20.79 1.50
C TRP A 203 -2.16 -19.96 1.52
N GLU A 204 -3.07 -20.31 2.42
CA GLU A 204 -4.29 -19.56 2.72
C GLU A 204 -4.57 -19.56 4.22
N LYS A 205 -5.30 -18.54 4.69
CA LYS A 205 -5.75 -18.38 6.07
C LYS A 205 -7.07 -17.60 6.11
N SER A 206 -7.92 -17.93 7.08
CA SER A 206 -9.14 -17.20 7.35
C SER A 206 -8.97 -16.23 8.52
N LEU A 207 -9.07 -14.92 8.26
CA LEU A 207 -9.07 -13.87 9.28
C LEU A 207 -10.19 -14.08 10.31
N THR A 208 -11.31 -14.69 9.90
CA THR A 208 -12.44 -14.96 10.78
C THR A 208 -12.24 -16.26 11.58
N LYS A 209 -12.09 -17.39 10.88
CA LYS A 209 -12.03 -18.71 11.54
C LYS A 209 -10.75 -18.92 12.35
N ASP A 210 -9.60 -18.49 11.81
CA ASP A 210 -8.31 -18.76 12.44
C ASP A 210 -7.94 -17.66 13.45
N LEU A 211 -8.22 -16.39 13.10
CA LEU A 211 -7.79 -15.22 13.88
C LEU A 211 -8.89 -14.54 14.71
N GLY A 212 -10.10 -15.13 14.77
CA GLY A 212 -11.20 -14.59 15.59
C GLY A 212 -11.78 -13.28 15.09
N GLY A 213 -11.53 -12.96 13.82
CA GLY A 213 -12.00 -11.76 13.15
C GLY A 213 -13.51 -11.69 12.99
N LYS A 214 -14.02 -10.45 12.89
CA LYS A 214 -15.43 -10.16 12.68
C LYS A 214 -15.64 -9.34 11.42
N ILE A 215 -16.37 -9.90 10.46
CA ILE A 215 -16.76 -9.23 9.22
C ILE A 215 -17.67 -8.04 9.55
N GLN A 216 -17.32 -6.87 9.05
CA GLN A 216 -18.14 -5.65 9.16
C GLN A 216 -19.11 -5.53 7.97
N GLY A 217 -20.04 -4.58 8.01
CA GLY A 217 -21.14 -4.46 7.03
C GLY A 217 -20.70 -4.45 5.56
N TRP A 218 -19.57 -3.82 5.23
CA TRP A 218 -19.00 -3.78 3.88
C TRP A 218 -17.85 -4.78 3.63
N GLY A 219 -17.60 -5.72 4.55
CA GLY A 219 -16.55 -6.73 4.42
C GLY A 219 -15.19 -6.32 4.94
N TYR A 220 -14.19 -7.18 4.72
CA TYR A 220 -12.79 -6.79 4.82
C TYR A 220 -12.38 -5.99 3.59
N THR A 221 -11.72 -4.86 3.81
CA THR A 221 -11.25 -3.96 2.74
C THR A 221 -9.81 -3.51 2.94
N GLU A 222 -9.23 -3.82 4.09
CA GLU A 222 -7.82 -3.61 4.32
C GLU A 222 -7.00 -4.37 3.29
N SER A 223 -5.96 -3.71 2.80
CA SER A 223 -4.96 -4.31 1.94
C SER A 223 -3.78 -4.82 2.79
N PRO A 224 -3.39 -6.10 2.69
CA PRO A 224 -2.32 -6.67 3.51
C PRO A 224 -1.02 -5.88 3.32
N LEU A 225 -0.29 -5.65 4.41
CA LEU A 225 1.04 -5.03 4.36
C LEU A 225 2.10 -6.12 4.44
N VAL A 226 3.10 -6.09 3.56
CA VAL A 226 4.26 -7.00 3.65
C VAL A 226 5.48 -6.19 4.09
N ASP A 227 6.14 -6.64 5.14
CA ASP A 227 7.35 -6.03 5.69
C ASP A 227 8.39 -7.09 6.06
N GLY A 228 9.34 -7.31 5.15
CA GLY A 228 10.31 -8.40 5.25
C GLY A 228 9.61 -9.75 5.21
N ASP A 229 9.76 -10.53 6.27
CA ASP A 229 9.16 -11.85 6.43
C ASP A 229 7.77 -11.81 7.07
N LEU A 230 7.19 -10.63 7.31
CA LEU A 230 5.87 -10.50 7.94
C LEU A 230 4.81 -10.01 6.95
N VAL A 231 3.61 -10.58 7.06
CA VAL A 231 2.37 -10.07 6.47
C VAL A 231 1.49 -9.54 7.59
N ILE A 232 1.31 -8.23 7.64
CA ILE A 232 0.51 -7.54 8.65
C ILE A 232 -0.93 -7.38 8.13
N VAL A 233 -1.87 -7.79 8.96
CA VAL A 233 -3.32 -7.77 8.70
C VAL A 233 -4.08 -7.37 9.95
N THR A 234 -5.29 -6.85 9.78
CA THR A 234 -6.21 -6.43 10.83
C THR A 234 -7.43 -7.36 10.82
N PRO A 235 -7.33 -8.58 11.37
CA PRO A 235 -8.49 -9.45 11.51
C PRO A 235 -9.57 -8.80 12.38
N GLY A 236 -9.17 -8.00 13.38
CA GLY A 236 -10.07 -7.51 14.38
C GLY A 236 -10.58 -8.60 15.32
N GLY A 237 -11.45 -8.21 16.25
CA GLY A 237 -12.27 -9.15 17.00
C GLY A 237 -11.58 -9.72 18.24
N SER A 238 -12.05 -10.88 18.68
CA SER A 238 -11.84 -11.35 20.06
C SER A 238 -10.41 -11.82 20.36
N LYS A 239 -9.62 -12.17 19.34
CA LYS A 239 -8.21 -12.56 19.52
C LYS A 239 -7.22 -11.41 19.32
N GLY A 240 -7.69 -10.22 18.97
CA GLY A 240 -6.88 -9.01 18.84
C GLY A 240 -7.00 -8.32 17.48
N ALA A 241 -6.78 -7.00 17.49
CA ALA A 241 -7.01 -6.13 16.34
C ALA A 241 -6.08 -6.43 15.15
N VAL A 242 -4.77 -6.49 15.38
CA VAL A 242 -3.72 -6.63 14.35
C VAL A 242 -2.97 -7.94 14.57
N ALA A 243 -2.62 -8.62 13.49
CA ALA A 243 -1.80 -9.82 13.48
C ALA A 243 -0.65 -9.70 12.48
N ALA A 244 0.46 -10.37 12.76
CA ALA A 244 1.47 -10.69 11.77
C ALA A 244 1.46 -12.17 11.47
N LEU A 245 1.55 -12.48 10.18
CA LEU A 245 1.74 -13.80 9.66
C LEU A 245 3.14 -13.93 9.07
N ASP A 246 3.78 -15.09 9.20
CA ASP A 246 4.98 -15.41 8.44
C ASP A 246 4.64 -15.41 6.93
N ALA A 247 5.42 -14.66 6.15
CA ALA A 247 5.13 -14.42 4.75
C ALA A 247 5.26 -15.67 3.86
N LYS A 248 6.00 -16.68 4.31
CA LYS A 248 6.28 -17.92 3.55
C LYS A 248 5.25 -19.01 3.83
N THR A 249 4.74 -19.07 5.05
CA THR A 249 3.90 -20.17 5.56
C THR A 249 2.49 -19.72 5.90
N GLY A 250 2.29 -18.43 6.16
CA GLY A 250 1.05 -17.89 6.68
C GLY A 250 0.85 -18.16 8.16
N ASN A 251 1.79 -18.78 8.88
CA ASN A 251 1.64 -19.04 10.32
C ASN A 251 1.56 -17.74 11.12
N VAL A 252 0.82 -17.74 12.22
CA VAL A 252 0.68 -16.55 13.07
C VAL A 252 1.95 -16.39 13.90
N GLU A 253 2.63 -15.25 13.72
CA GLU A 253 3.81 -14.88 14.50
C GLU A 253 3.39 -14.17 15.79
N TRP A 254 2.45 -13.23 15.67
CA TRP A 254 1.86 -12.53 16.81
C TRP A 254 0.48 -11.96 16.48
N GLN A 255 -0.30 -11.67 17.52
CA GLN A 255 -1.57 -10.95 17.43
C GLN A 255 -1.75 -10.05 18.67
N THR A 256 -2.33 -8.86 18.50
CA THR A 256 -2.50 -7.87 19.57
C THR A 256 -3.72 -8.18 20.45
N SER A 257 -3.66 -9.29 21.21
CA SER A 257 -4.77 -9.79 22.04
C SER A 257 -5.32 -8.78 23.05
N ASP A 258 -4.48 -7.85 23.51
CA ASP A 258 -4.86 -6.81 24.48
C ASP A 258 -5.71 -5.69 23.86
N VAL A 259 -5.95 -5.74 22.54
CA VAL A 259 -6.79 -4.79 21.80
C VAL A 259 -7.88 -5.56 21.05
N PRO A 260 -8.96 -6.01 21.72
CA PRO A 260 -10.05 -6.77 21.10
C PRO A 260 -11.05 -5.87 20.37
N GLU A 261 -10.56 -4.98 19.52
CA GLU A 261 -11.39 -4.09 18.70
C GLU A 261 -11.64 -4.71 17.32
N ASN A 262 -12.79 -4.40 16.73
CA ASN A 262 -13.12 -4.88 15.40
C ASN A 262 -12.29 -4.18 14.33
N ALA A 263 -11.99 -4.91 13.26
CA ALA A 263 -11.44 -4.35 12.03
C ALA A 263 -12.42 -3.32 11.46
N GLN A 264 -11.87 -2.39 10.70
CA GLN A 264 -12.60 -1.43 9.90
C GLN A 264 -11.97 -1.38 8.50
N TYR A 265 -12.20 -0.30 7.76
CA TYR A 265 -11.90 -0.25 6.33
C TYR A 265 -10.55 0.38 6.00
N SER A 266 -9.83 0.83 7.04
CA SER A 266 -8.49 1.39 6.95
C SER A 266 -7.42 0.30 6.84
N SER A 267 -6.36 0.59 6.09
CA SER A 267 -5.20 -0.30 5.98
C SER A 267 -4.03 0.16 6.84
N VAL A 268 -3.22 -0.78 7.31
CA VAL A 268 -2.02 -0.50 8.13
C VAL A 268 -0.99 0.28 7.31
N ILE A 269 -0.27 1.20 7.95
CA ILE A 269 0.97 1.78 7.40
C ILE A 269 2.18 1.39 8.25
N PRO A 270 3.35 1.12 7.65
CA PRO A 270 4.58 1.03 8.40
C PRO A 270 5.21 2.42 8.59
N ILE A 271 5.74 2.68 9.78
CA ILE A 271 6.48 3.89 10.10
C ILE A 271 7.83 3.53 10.74
N THR A 272 8.77 4.47 10.73
CA THR A 272 10.02 4.33 11.45
C THR A 272 10.20 5.51 12.39
N GLN A 273 10.29 5.23 13.69
CA GLN A 273 10.37 6.22 14.73
C GLN A 273 11.47 5.86 15.72
N GLY A 274 12.37 6.82 15.99
CA GLY A 274 13.51 6.56 16.88
C GLY A 274 14.44 5.44 16.39
N GLY A 275 14.43 5.12 15.08
CA GLY A 275 15.17 4.00 14.50
C GLY A 275 14.42 2.66 14.54
N GLU A 276 13.27 2.60 15.21
CA GLU A 276 12.48 1.38 15.35
C GLU A 276 11.33 1.32 14.35
N ARG A 277 10.99 0.11 13.93
CA ARG A 277 9.90 -0.15 12.98
C ARG A 277 8.58 -0.37 13.73
N GLU A 278 7.57 0.39 13.35
CA GLU A 278 6.22 0.30 13.93
C GLU A 278 5.15 0.21 12.83
N TYR A 279 3.98 -0.30 13.19
CA TYR A 279 2.79 -0.41 12.35
C TYR A 279 1.67 0.43 12.96
N VAL A 280 1.15 1.38 12.20
CA VAL A 280 0.04 2.23 12.62
C VAL A 280 -1.24 1.75 11.99
N GLN A 281 -2.26 1.55 12.83
CA GLN A 281 -3.58 1.15 12.39
C GLN A 281 -4.68 2.04 12.98
N LEU A 282 -5.63 2.41 12.13
CA LEU A 282 -6.87 3.07 12.51
C LEU A 282 -7.98 2.02 12.66
N LEU A 283 -8.57 1.97 13.85
CA LEU A 283 -9.70 1.13 14.23
C LEU A 283 -10.93 2.01 14.48
N MET A 284 -12.07 1.39 14.80
CA MET A 284 -13.32 2.14 15.00
C MET A 284 -13.20 3.22 16.08
N ASN A 285 -12.58 2.89 17.22
CA ASN A 285 -12.56 3.80 18.37
C ASN A 285 -11.15 4.31 18.70
N SER A 286 -10.13 3.87 17.97
CA SER A 286 -8.75 4.16 18.33
C SER A 286 -7.79 4.18 17.14
N ILE A 287 -6.69 4.89 17.36
CA ILE A 287 -5.48 4.80 16.55
C ILE A 287 -4.43 4.16 17.44
N MET A 288 -3.67 3.22 16.89
CA MET A 288 -2.63 2.53 17.65
C MET A 288 -1.36 2.35 16.83
N GLY A 289 -0.23 2.31 17.54
CA GLY A 289 1.07 1.89 17.03
C GLY A 289 1.49 0.58 17.65
N VAL A 290 1.94 -0.35 16.82
CA VAL A 290 2.41 -1.68 17.21
C VAL A 290 3.86 -1.84 16.76
N SER A 291 4.74 -2.28 17.63
CA SER A 291 6.11 -2.62 17.25
C SER A 291 6.14 -3.75 16.22
N LYS A 292 7.28 -3.92 15.53
CA LYS A 292 7.50 -5.08 14.65
C LYS A 292 7.27 -6.45 15.33
N ALA A 293 7.46 -6.52 16.65
CA ALA A 293 7.29 -7.71 17.47
C ALA A 293 5.87 -7.88 18.05
N GLY A 294 4.89 -7.05 17.67
CA GLY A 294 3.50 -7.20 18.09
C GLY A 294 3.13 -6.52 19.43
N LYS A 295 4.08 -5.87 20.11
CA LYS A 295 3.77 -5.06 21.31
C LYS A 295 3.08 -3.77 20.91
N VAL A 296 1.95 -3.46 21.54
CA VAL A 296 1.30 -2.14 21.46
C VAL A 296 2.19 -1.10 22.14
N LEU A 297 2.64 -0.10 21.38
CA LEU A 297 3.55 0.94 21.87
C LEU A 297 2.79 2.15 22.39
N TRP A 298 1.74 2.54 21.69
CA TRP A 298 0.88 3.65 22.04
C TRP A 298 -0.52 3.43 21.45
N LYS A 299 -1.51 4.07 22.09
CA LYS A 299 -2.90 4.04 21.66
C LYS A 299 -3.57 5.34 22.09
N THR A 300 -4.42 5.90 21.23
CA THR A 300 -5.22 7.09 21.53
C THR A 300 -6.62 6.93 20.97
N GLU A 301 -7.60 7.59 21.58
CA GLU A 301 -8.98 7.53 21.14
C GLU A 301 -9.20 8.29 19.82
N PHE A 302 -10.01 7.68 18.97
CA PHE A 302 -10.58 8.30 17.77
C PHE A 302 -12.00 7.76 17.62
N PRO A 303 -13.04 8.45 18.13
CA PRO A 303 -14.40 7.94 18.13
C PRO A 303 -15.00 8.03 16.71
N GLY A 304 -14.75 6.98 15.92
CA GLY A 304 -15.41 6.77 14.63
C GLY A 304 -16.93 6.62 14.77
N LYS A 305 -17.62 6.48 13.63
CA LYS A 305 -19.08 6.43 13.60
C LYS A 305 -19.62 5.23 12.84
N THR A 306 -19.88 5.41 11.55
CA THR A 306 -20.46 4.37 10.69
C THR A 306 -19.38 3.46 10.12
N ALA A 307 -18.27 4.07 9.67
CA ALA A 307 -17.11 3.41 9.13
C ALA A 307 -15.91 4.36 9.27
N VAL A 308 -14.72 3.79 9.47
CA VAL A 308 -13.44 4.49 9.33
C VAL A 308 -12.67 3.83 8.18
N ILE A 309 -12.31 4.63 7.18
CA ILE A 309 -11.88 4.15 5.86
C ILE A 309 -10.51 4.72 5.46
N PRO A 310 -10.22 6.03 5.65
CA PRO A 310 -8.93 6.58 5.23
C PRO A 310 -7.76 5.92 5.96
N THR A 311 -6.75 5.55 5.19
CA THR A 311 -5.47 5.02 5.70
C THR A 311 -4.72 6.13 6.45
N PRO A 312 -4.10 5.87 7.62
CA PRO A 312 -3.32 6.86 8.34
C PRO A 312 -2.21 7.47 7.48
N ILE A 313 -1.79 8.67 7.84
CA ILE A 313 -0.65 9.37 7.24
C ILE A 313 0.36 9.63 8.34
N TYR A 314 1.64 9.44 8.04
CA TYR A 314 2.74 9.72 8.95
C TYR A 314 3.77 10.62 8.30
N SER A 315 4.26 11.61 9.06
CA SER A 315 5.45 12.38 8.70
C SER A 315 6.08 12.98 9.96
N GLU A 316 7.41 12.91 10.08
CA GLU A 316 8.19 13.59 11.13
C GLU A 316 7.67 13.37 12.58
N GLY A 317 7.23 12.16 12.92
CA GLY A 317 6.70 11.84 14.26
C GLY A 317 5.24 12.24 14.49
N GLN A 318 4.57 12.77 13.47
CA GLN A 318 3.14 13.11 13.49
C GLN A 318 2.34 12.06 12.72
N VAL A 319 1.26 11.56 13.34
CA VAL A 319 0.25 10.70 12.70
C VAL A 319 -1.03 11.51 12.50
N TYR A 320 -1.62 11.38 11.31
CA TYR A 320 -2.90 11.97 10.95
C TYR A 320 -3.88 10.89 10.50
N VAL A 321 -5.13 11.04 10.93
CA VAL A 321 -6.26 10.22 10.47
C VAL A 321 -7.47 11.09 10.18
N ALA A 322 -8.35 10.60 9.32
CA ALA A 322 -9.64 11.20 9.03
C ALA A 322 -10.72 10.13 8.91
N ALA A 323 -11.98 10.54 9.07
CA ALA A 323 -13.13 9.70 8.82
C ALA A 323 -14.35 10.50 8.34
N GLY A 324 -15.18 9.84 7.56
CA GLY A 324 -16.39 10.38 6.98
C GLY A 324 -17.51 10.51 8.00
N TYR A 325 -18.76 10.57 7.52
CA TYR A 325 -19.96 10.53 8.37
C TYR A 325 -20.02 11.62 9.46
N GLY A 326 -19.34 12.74 9.23
CA GLY A 326 -19.28 13.87 10.14
C GLY A 326 -18.22 13.78 11.24
N VAL A 327 -17.37 12.74 11.25
CA VAL A 327 -16.34 12.55 12.30
C VAL A 327 -15.24 13.61 12.19
N GLY A 328 -14.69 13.81 10.98
CA GLY A 328 -13.60 14.77 10.78
C GLY A 328 -12.23 14.12 10.87
N CYS A 329 -11.25 14.85 11.37
CA CYS A 329 -9.85 14.43 11.41
C CYS A 329 -9.20 14.69 12.77
N LYS A 330 -8.15 13.92 13.05
CA LYS A 330 -7.32 14.03 14.24
C LYS A 330 -5.87 13.89 13.85
N SER A 331 -5.00 14.65 14.50
CA SER A 331 -3.56 14.46 14.43
C SER A 331 -2.93 14.38 15.80
N VAL A 332 -1.95 13.49 15.92
CA VAL A 332 -1.21 13.25 17.15
C VAL A 332 0.29 13.26 16.89
N LYS A 333 1.05 13.73 17.86
CA LYS A 333 2.50 13.59 17.90
C LYS A 333 2.85 12.37 18.73
N ILE A 334 3.81 11.60 18.25
CA ILE A 334 4.40 10.47 18.99
C ILE A 334 5.81 10.90 19.39
N GLU A 335 6.16 10.79 20.67
CA GLU A 335 7.47 11.18 21.18
C GLU A 335 7.83 10.35 22.41
N GLY A 336 8.95 9.60 22.36
CA GLY A 336 9.41 8.78 23.48
C GLY A 336 8.38 7.77 23.98
N GLY A 337 7.54 7.22 23.09
CA GLY A 337 6.45 6.31 23.44
C GLY A 337 5.19 6.99 24.00
N SER A 338 5.21 8.31 24.18
CA SER A 338 4.03 9.11 24.54
C SER A 338 3.30 9.59 23.29
N VAL A 339 1.97 9.72 23.39
CA VAL A 339 1.11 10.25 22.34
C VAL A 339 0.40 11.51 22.85
N SER A 340 0.48 12.61 22.11
CA SER A 340 -0.22 13.86 22.42
C SER A 340 -1.04 14.34 21.23
N GLU A 341 -2.22 14.89 21.48
CA GLU A 341 -3.04 15.47 20.43
C GLU A 341 -2.47 16.81 19.98
N LEU A 342 -2.32 16.99 18.66
CA LEU A 342 -1.95 18.27 18.05
C LEU A 342 -3.20 19.06 17.69
N TYR A 343 -4.16 18.41 17.03
CA TYR A 343 -5.47 18.99 16.71
C TYR A 343 -6.50 17.90 16.43
N SER A 344 -7.77 18.28 16.61
CA SER A 344 -8.94 17.49 16.23
C SER A 344 -10.05 18.44 15.76
N ASN A 345 -10.58 18.26 14.55
CA ASN A 345 -11.58 19.15 13.96
C ASN A 345 -12.34 18.49 12.79
N THR A 346 -13.32 19.21 12.22
CA THR A 346 -14.15 18.72 11.09
C THR A 346 -13.77 19.35 9.74
N ASN A 347 -12.52 19.78 9.59
CA ASN A 347 -12.05 20.42 8.36
C ASN A 347 -11.92 19.40 7.21
N MET A 348 -11.44 18.20 7.53
CA MET A 348 -11.35 17.07 6.61
C MET A 348 -12.23 15.91 7.08
N VAL A 349 -13.46 15.85 6.55
CA VAL A 349 -14.41 14.73 6.77
C VAL A 349 -14.27 13.75 5.60
N ASN A 350 -13.11 13.10 5.49
CA ASN A 350 -12.79 12.26 4.33
C ASN A 350 -13.44 10.88 4.43
N HIS A 351 -14.11 10.48 3.35
CA HIS A 351 -14.86 9.24 3.29
C HIS A 351 -14.04 8.14 2.58
N HIS A 352 -14.23 7.94 1.27
CA HIS A 352 -13.55 6.88 0.51
C HIS A 352 -12.28 7.32 -0.20
N GLY A 353 -12.22 8.57 -0.66
CA GLY A 353 -11.24 9.00 -1.66
C GLY A 353 -9.79 9.19 -1.19
N GLY A 354 -9.53 8.99 0.11
CA GLY A 354 -8.21 9.16 0.70
C GLY A 354 -7.74 10.61 0.80
N VAL A 355 -6.54 10.76 1.36
CA VAL A 355 -5.86 12.04 1.59
C VAL A 355 -4.37 11.84 1.29
N VAL A 356 -3.77 12.70 0.48
CA VAL A 356 -2.32 12.70 0.20
C VAL A 356 -1.63 13.84 0.94
N LEU A 357 -0.38 13.63 1.38
CA LEU A 357 0.45 14.65 2.03
C LEU A 357 1.58 15.08 1.11
N ILE A 358 1.56 16.33 0.66
CA ILE A 358 2.56 16.91 -0.26
C ILE A 358 3.05 18.23 0.33
N ASP A 359 4.36 18.35 0.57
CA ASP A 359 5.01 19.58 1.03
C ASP A 359 4.34 20.25 2.25
N GLY A 360 3.92 19.43 3.22
CA GLY A 360 3.24 19.88 4.45
C GLY A 360 1.75 20.19 4.29
N LEU A 361 1.16 19.85 3.15
CA LEU A 361 -0.25 20.06 2.85
C LEU A 361 -0.97 18.73 2.60
N LEU A 362 -2.11 18.58 3.25
CA LEU A 362 -3.03 17.47 3.04
C LEU A 362 -4.04 17.85 1.94
N TYR A 363 -4.17 16.99 0.93
CA TYR A 363 -5.15 17.12 -0.13
C TYR A 363 -6.10 15.93 -0.13
N GLY A 364 -7.40 16.18 -0.09
CA GLY A 364 -8.42 15.14 -0.17
C GLY A 364 -9.82 15.72 -0.28
N TYR A 365 -10.82 14.87 -0.51
CA TYR A 365 -12.22 15.30 -0.52
C TYR A 365 -12.84 15.20 0.88
N SER A 366 -13.42 16.29 1.37
CA SER A 366 -14.16 16.39 2.63
C SER A 366 -15.66 16.39 2.34
N ASP A 367 -16.44 15.48 2.94
CA ASP A 367 -17.90 15.44 2.76
C ASP A 367 -18.58 16.77 3.14
N LYS A 368 -17.95 17.56 4.02
CA LYS A 368 -18.39 18.91 4.43
C LYS A 368 -17.89 20.00 3.46
N GLY A 369 -16.60 19.97 3.13
CA GLY A 369 -15.91 21.05 2.41
C GLY A 369 -15.93 20.94 0.88
N GLY A 370 -15.89 19.74 0.33
CA GLY A 370 -15.42 19.49 -1.04
C GLY A 370 -13.95 19.12 -1.07
N TRP A 371 -13.29 19.27 -2.21
CA TRP A 371 -11.83 19.18 -2.33
C TRP A 371 -11.19 20.19 -1.37
N THR A 372 -10.37 19.69 -0.47
CA THR A 372 -9.82 20.44 0.66
C THR A 372 -8.31 20.35 0.64
N CYS A 373 -7.65 21.51 0.75
CA CYS A 373 -6.25 21.62 1.16
C CYS A 373 -6.21 22.05 2.62
N GLN A 374 -5.54 21.27 3.45
CA GLN A 374 -5.39 21.49 4.88
C GLN A 374 -3.89 21.54 5.23
N ASP A 375 -3.48 22.45 6.11
CA ASP A 375 -2.12 22.45 6.64
C ASP A 375 -1.92 21.21 7.54
N PHE A 376 -0.89 20.42 7.27
CA PHE A 376 -0.63 19.19 8.02
C PHE A 376 -0.23 19.46 9.47
N LYS A 377 0.47 20.55 9.76
CA LYS A 377 0.97 20.83 11.11
C LYS A 377 -0.10 21.44 12.00
N THR A 378 -0.90 22.37 11.46
CA THR A 378 -1.88 23.14 12.25
C THR A 378 -3.31 22.60 12.14
N GLY A 379 -3.61 21.83 11.08
CA GLY A 379 -4.97 21.37 10.80
C GLY A 379 -5.89 22.45 10.24
N GLU A 380 -5.38 23.64 9.92
CA GLU A 380 -6.14 24.75 9.34
C GLU A 380 -6.48 24.50 7.87
N ILE A 381 -7.64 25.00 7.45
CA ILE A 381 -8.04 24.98 6.03
C ILE A 381 -7.23 26.04 5.30
N ILE A 382 -6.53 25.63 4.24
CA ILE A 382 -5.90 26.56 3.29
C ILE A 382 -6.90 26.96 2.22
N TRP A 383 -7.62 25.99 1.65
CA TRP A 383 -8.73 26.24 0.72
C TRP A 383 -9.69 25.05 0.63
N GLN A 384 -10.91 25.32 0.18
CA GLN A 384 -11.94 24.33 -0.14
C GLN A 384 -12.66 24.70 -1.43
N GLU A 385 -12.97 23.72 -2.27
CA GLU A 385 -13.68 23.91 -3.54
C GLU A 385 -14.52 22.66 -3.88
N LYS A 386 -15.62 22.80 -4.62
CA LYS A 386 -16.44 21.64 -5.02
C LYS A 386 -15.83 20.83 -6.15
N GLY A 387 -15.11 21.49 -7.06
CA GLY A 387 -14.40 20.86 -8.19
C GLY A 387 -15.30 19.89 -8.97
N ILE A 388 -14.79 18.70 -9.25
CA ILE A 388 -15.50 17.63 -9.98
C ILE A 388 -16.45 16.78 -9.11
N GLY A 389 -16.80 17.28 -7.92
CA GLY A 389 -17.54 16.51 -6.92
C GLY A 389 -16.66 15.52 -6.17
N LYS A 390 -17.29 14.67 -5.35
CA LYS A 390 -16.62 13.71 -4.46
C LYS A 390 -15.83 12.68 -5.25
N GLY A 391 -14.67 12.29 -4.72
CA GLY A 391 -13.94 11.16 -5.26
C GLY A 391 -12.54 10.99 -4.72
N ALA A 392 -11.74 10.18 -5.41
CA ALA A 392 -10.42 9.73 -4.98
C ALA A 392 -9.28 10.58 -5.57
N VAL A 393 -8.13 10.59 -4.87
CA VAL A 393 -6.94 11.36 -5.26
C VAL A 393 -5.67 10.52 -5.22
N THR A 394 -4.81 10.75 -6.23
CA THR A 394 -3.41 10.32 -6.27
C THR A 394 -2.54 11.51 -6.69
N TYR A 395 -1.28 11.53 -6.28
CA TYR A 395 -0.33 12.57 -6.67
C TYR A 395 0.78 12.02 -7.58
N ALA A 396 1.16 12.80 -8.59
CA ALA A 396 2.40 12.60 -9.35
C ALA A 396 2.85 13.90 -10.03
N ASP A 397 4.17 14.12 -10.12
CA ASP A 397 4.79 15.18 -10.93
C ASP A 397 4.17 16.59 -10.73
N GLY A 398 3.98 16.98 -9.45
CA GLY A 398 3.43 18.28 -9.05
C GLY A 398 1.90 18.39 -9.14
N LYS A 399 1.19 17.32 -9.51
CA LYS A 399 -0.25 17.36 -9.80
C LYS A 399 -1.03 16.31 -9.04
N LEU A 400 -2.26 16.68 -8.71
CA LEU A 400 -3.28 15.79 -8.20
C LEU A 400 -4.07 15.23 -9.39
N TYR A 401 -4.29 13.92 -9.36
CA TYR A 401 -5.13 13.17 -10.27
C TYR A 401 -6.37 12.78 -9.50
N CYS A 402 -7.46 13.50 -9.75
CA CYS A 402 -8.71 13.39 -9.01
C CYS A 402 -9.75 12.65 -9.85
N LEU A 403 -10.38 11.62 -9.29
CA LEU A 403 -11.42 10.83 -9.96
C LEU A 403 -12.75 10.97 -9.23
N SER A 404 -13.76 11.52 -9.90
CA SER A 404 -15.13 11.68 -9.38
C SER A 404 -15.83 10.32 -9.24
N GLU A 405 -16.38 10.04 -8.05
CA GLU A 405 -17.03 8.76 -7.74
C GLU A 405 -18.40 8.60 -8.43
N ASP A 406 -19.06 9.72 -8.74
CA ASP A 406 -20.39 9.73 -9.38
C ASP A 406 -20.30 9.78 -10.91
N THR A 407 -19.45 10.66 -11.43
CA THR A 407 -19.47 11.01 -12.85
C THR A 407 -18.43 10.28 -13.68
N GLY A 408 -17.39 9.73 -13.04
CA GLY A 408 -16.22 9.20 -13.74
C GLY A 408 -15.37 10.27 -14.43
N THR A 409 -15.58 11.55 -14.10
CA THR A 409 -14.68 12.63 -14.52
C THR A 409 -13.34 12.47 -13.81
N VAL A 410 -12.26 12.57 -14.57
CA VAL A 410 -10.89 12.58 -14.10
C VAL A 410 -10.33 13.98 -14.34
N ALA A 411 -9.83 14.64 -13.30
CA ALA A 411 -9.23 15.96 -13.38
C ALA A 411 -7.74 15.91 -13.03
N LEU A 412 -6.95 16.68 -13.77
CA LEU A 412 -5.57 17.00 -13.47
C LEU A 412 -5.52 18.39 -12.84
N VAL A 413 -5.01 18.50 -11.62
CA VAL A 413 -5.07 19.71 -10.80
C VAL A 413 -3.69 20.03 -10.23
N GLU A 414 -3.30 21.30 -10.19
CA GLU A 414 -2.04 21.68 -9.54
C GLU A 414 -2.10 21.44 -8.02
N ALA A 415 -1.05 20.83 -7.45
CA ALA A 415 -0.90 20.72 -6.00
C ALA A 415 -0.36 22.03 -5.43
N THR A 416 -1.26 22.95 -5.07
CA THR A 416 -0.90 24.33 -4.67
C THR A 416 -1.71 24.84 -3.49
N LYS A 417 -1.22 25.91 -2.83
CA LYS A 417 -1.95 26.67 -1.79
C LYS A 417 -2.94 27.68 -2.37
N LYS A 418 -2.95 27.89 -3.69
CA LYS A 418 -3.70 28.97 -4.36
C LYS A 418 -5.18 28.64 -4.67
N GLY A 419 -5.71 27.56 -4.13
CA GLY A 419 -7.05 27.05 -4.47
C GLY A 419 -7.01 25.91 -5.47
N TRP A 420 -8.20 25.44 -5.86
CA TRP A 420 -8.38 24.44 -6.90
C TRP A 420 -8.01 25.02 -8.28
N GLN A 421 -6.95 24.49 -8.88
CA GLN A 421 -6.47 24.89 -10.20
C GLN A 421 -6.52 23.71 -11.16
N GLU A 422 -7.71 23.43 -11.69
CA GLU A 422 -7.91 22.40 -12.71
C GLU A 422 -7.23 22.81 -14.03
N ILE A 423 -6.40 21.93 -14.55
CA ILE A 423 -5.60 22.15 -15.78
C ILE A 423 -6.32 21.54 -16.99
N SER A 424 -6.83 20.33 -16.81
CA SER A 424 -7.56 19.56 -17.82
C SER A 424 -8.33 18.45 -17.15
N SER A 425 -9.42 18.01 -17.79
CA SER A 425 -10.20 16.87 -17.35
C SER A 425 -10.74 16.09 -18.55
N PHE A 426 -11.10 14.83 -18.31
CA PHE A 426 -11.81 13.99 -19.27
C PHE A 426 -12.78 13.08 -18.52
N LYS A 427 -13.69 12.44 -19.25
CA LYS A 427 -14.65 11.49 -18.67
C LYS A 427 -14.27 10.07 -19.05
N LEU A 428 -14.31 9.15 -18.07
CA LEU A 428 -14.20 7.72 -18.33
C LEU A 428 -15.23 7.29 -19.37
N SER A 429 -14.73 6.72 -20.47
CA SER A 429 -15.58 6.24 -21.57
C SER A 429 -16.09 4.81 -21.34
N ALA A 430 -15.32 3.99 -20.61
CA ALA A 430 -15.68 2.63 -20.26
C ALA A 430 -16.24 2.63 -18.84
N THR A 431 -17.54 2.41 -18.72
CA THR A 431 -18.25 2.42 -17.45
C THR A 431 -19.20 1.23 -17.34
N SER A 432 -19.33 0.68 -16.14
CA SER A 432 -20.10 -0.51 -15.86
C SER A 432 -21.61 -0.29 -15.91
N SER A 433 -22.30 -1.11 -16.71
CA SER A 433 -23.75 -1.26 -16.63
C SER A 433 -24.20 -2.24 -15.54
N GLN A 434 -23.25 -2.95 -14.93
CA GLN A 434 -23.48 -3.95 -13.87
C GLN A 434 -23.35 -3.35 -12.46
N ARG A 435 -22.85 -2.12 -12.35
CA ARG A 435 -22.70 -1.44 -11.07
C ARG A 435 -24.03 -1.39 -10.32
N ASN A 436 -24.00 -1.73 -9.05
CA ASN A 436 -25.14 -1.54 -8.18
C ASN A 436 -25.58 -0.05 -8.20
N PRO A 437 -26.88 0.28 -8.23
CA PRO A 437 -27.35 1.67 -8.25
C PRO A 437 -26.86 2.53 -7.08
N LYS A 438 -26.54 1.92 -5.94
CA LYS A 438 -25.94 2.59 -4.77
C LYS A 438 -24.42 2.65 -4.83
N GLY A 439 -23.79 1.81 -5.66
CA GLY A 439 -22.35 1.77 -5.86
C GLY A 439 -21.84 2.98 -6.64
N LYS A 440 -20.54 3.25 -6.52
CA LYS A 440 -19.84 4.39 -7.11
C LYS A 440 -18.51 3.96 -7.71
N ILE A 441 -17.73 4.90 -8.22
CA ILE A 441 -16.35 4.67 -8.67
C ILE A 441 -15.41 4.96 -7.49
N TRP A 442 -15.16 3.96 -6.64
CA TRP A 442 -14.35 4.12 -5.43
C TRP A 442 -12.87 3.71 -5.58
N THR A 443 -12.49 3.13 -6.71
CA THR A 443 -11.11 2.68 -6.93
C THR A 443 -10.19 3.88 -7.14
N HIS A 444 -9.12 3.95 -6.35
CA HIS A 444 -8.13 5.04 -6.46
C HIS A 444 -7.41 4.99 -7.82
N PRO A 445 -7.15 6.16 -8.45
CA PRO A 445 -6.25 6.24 -9.60
C PRO A 445 -4.84 5.77 -9.22
N VAL A 446 -4.19 4.99 -10.08
CA VAL A 446 -2.80 4.57 -9.90
C VAL A 446 -1.96 5.07 -11.07
N ILE A 447 -0.81 5.67 -10.76
CA ILE A 447 0.18 6.12 -11.74
C ILE A 447 1.44 5.30 -11.57
N SER A 448 1.75 4.52 -12.61
CA SER A 448 2.91 3.64 -12.62
C SER A 448 3.43 3.46 -14.05
N ASN A 449 4.74 3.63 -14.22
CA ASN A 449 5.47 3.48 -15.48
C ASN A 449 4.91 4.33 -16.62
N GLY A 450 4.61 5.60 -16.34
CA GLY A 450 4.02 6.56 -17.29
C GLY A 450 2.60 6.22 -17.70
N LYS A 451 1.92 5.33 -16.97
CA LYS A 451 0.53 4.93 -17.22
C LYS A 451 -0.37 5.33 -16.07
N LEU A 452 -1.58 5.76 -16.41
CA LEU A 452 -2.68 5.99 -15.49
C LEU A 452 -3.68 4.83 -15.60
N TYR A 453 -3.90 4.13 -14.50
CA TYR A 453 -4.84 3.03 -14.38
C TYR A 453 -6.07 3.50 -13.61
N LEU A 454 -7.25 3.21 -14.16
CA LEU A 454 -8.55 3.58 -13.61
C LEU A 454 -9.49 2.38 -13.69
N ARG A 455 -10.38 2.23 -12.70
CA ARG A 455 -11.34 1.13 -12.65
C ARG A 455 -12.75 1.61 -12.39
N ASP A 456 -13.68 1.00 -13.11
CA ASP A 456 -15.10 0.99 -12.78
C ASP A 456 -15.63 -0.43 -12.90
N GLN A 457 -15.75 -1.11 -11.76
CA GLN A 457 -16.17 -2.52 -11.66
C GLN A 457 -15.33 -3.44 -12.57
N GLU A 458 -15.93 -4.10 -13.57
CA GLU A 458 -15.29 -5.01 -14.52
C GLU A 458 -14.37 -4.31 -15.52
N PHE A 459 -14.48 -2.98 -15.66
CA PHE A 459 -13.67 -2.21 -16.59
C PHE A 459 -12.41 -1.68 -15.90
N ILE A 460 -11.25 -2.00 -16.47
CA ILE A 460 -9.97 -1.36 -16.16
C ILE A 460 -9.47 -0.64 -17.41
N SER A 461 -9.26 0.66 -17.31
CA SER A 461 -8.73 1.47 -18.40
C SER A 461 -7.29 1.88 -18.10
N CYS A 462 -6.42 1.78 -19.12
CA CYS A 462 -5.04 2.24 -19.07
C CYS A 462 -4.82 3.38 -20.06
N TYR A 463 -4.23 4.47 -19.57
CA TYR A 463 -3.93 5.66 -20.35
C TYR A 463 -2.44 5.98 -20.32
N ASP A 464 -1.91 6.46 -21.44
CA ASP A 464 -0.55 6.96 -21.55
C ASP A 464 -0.48 8.40 -21.05
N VAL A 465 0.22 8.59 -19.93
CA VAL A 465 0.41 9.90 -19.30
C VAL A 465 1.86 10.35 -19.32
N LYS A 466 2.73 9.66 -20.05
CA LYS A 466 4.12 10.09 -20.28
C LYS A 466 4.15 11.34 -21.17
N GLY A 467 4.95 12.34 -20.77
CA GLY A 467 5.06 13.65 -21.40
C GLY A 467 6.15 13.79 -22.44
#